data_AF-A0A7V9PIH3-F1
#
_entry.id   AF-A0A7V9PIH3-F1
#
_cell.length_a   1.000
_cell.length_b   1.000
_cell.length_c   1.000
_cell.angle_alpha   90.00
_cell.angle_beta   90.00
_cell.angle_gamma   90.00
#
_symmetry.space_group_name_H-M   'P 1'
#
loop_
_entity.id
_entity.type
_entity.pdbx_description
1 polymer ?
#
loop_
_entity_poly.entity_id
_entity_poly.type
_entity_poly.pdbx_seq_one_letter_code
_entity_poly.pdbx_strand_id
1 'polypeptide(L)'
;MKPFPDESDLRALFGSAPALLDPNAPWRENALSFELRQHADELECLIEPVYGTLTLRWTRATRELVYLDLNRVTGLSVDQFRGRESLIAFFDPVTRLKPLRIQLRPAIHVSWGTRDDSERLSDPEGRPALQV
;
A
#
# COMPACT_ATOMS: atom_id res chain seq x y z
N MET A 1 -7.28 -16.00 -6.92
CA MET A 1 -6.81 -15.25 -5.74
C MET A 1 -5.43 -14.72 -6.01
N LYS A 2 -5.16 -13.46 -5.68
CA LYS A 2 -3.77 -12.99 -5.61
C LYS A 2 -3.14 -13.54 -4.33
N PRO A 3 -1.83 -13.80 -4.31
CA PRO A 3 -1.16 -14.31 -3.13
C PRO A 3 -1.33 -13.31 -1.97
N PHE A 4 -1.30 -13.84 -0.76
CA PHE A 4 -1.19 -13.08 0.46
C PHE A 4 -0.05 -13.72 1.26
N PRO A 5 0.98 -12.96 1.70
CA PRO A 5 2.20 -13.51 2.26
C PRO A 5 1.90 -14.35 3.49
N ASP A 6 2.82 -15.19 3.93
CA ASP A 6 2.67 -15.82 5.24
C ASP A 6 3.01 -14.84 6.35
N GLU A 7 2.52 -15.13 7.56
CA GLU A 7 2.77 -14.27 8.72
C GLU A 7 4.27 -14.11 9.00
N SER A 8 5.06 -15.17 8.78
CA SER A 8 6.51 -15.15 8.90
C SER A 8 7.18 -14.15 7.95
N ASP A 9 6.65 -14.01 6.73
CA ASP A 9 7.20 -13.08 5.73
C ASP A 9 6.90 -11.63 6.13
N LEU A 10 5.68 -11.37 6.62
CA LEU A 10 5.31 -10.06 7.16
C LEU A 10 6.15 -9.71 8.39
N ARG A 11 6.33 -10.67 9.31
CA ARG A 11 7.18 -10.51 10.49
C ARG A 11 8.62 -10.19 10.11
N ALA A 12 9.18 -10.90 9.13
CA ALA A 12 10.51 -10.62 8.62
C ALA A 12 10.59 -9.20 8.01
N LEU A 13 9.62 -8.83 7.18
CA LEU A 13 9.56 -7.55 6.50
C LEU A 13 9.44 -6.35 7.47
N PHE A 14 8.58 -6.43 8.48
CA PHE A 14 8.42 -5.37 9.49
C PHE A 14 9.45 -5.45 10.62
N GLY A 15 10.12 -6.61 10.79
CA GLY A 15 11.08 -6.85 11.88
C GLY A 15 10.42 -7.08 13.24
N SER A 16 9.10 -7.27 13.28
CA SER A 16 8.30 -7.42 14.50
C SER A 16 7.06 -8.28 14.25
N ALA A 17 6.48 -8.79 15.34
CA ALA A 17 5.15 -9.39 15.32
C ALA A 17 4.08 -8.32 15.10
N PRO A 18 2.99 -8.58 14.34
CA PRO A 18 1.85 -7.69 14.38
C PRO A 18 1.20 -7.71 15.77
N ALA A 19 0.67 -6.57 16.19
CA ALA A 19 -0.39 -6.55 17.18
C ALA A 19 -1.69 -7.02 16.50
N LEU A 20 -2.36 -8.00 17.11
CA LEU A 20 -3.64 -8.53 16.65
C LEU A 20 -4.78 -7.86 17.41
N LEU A 21 -5.90 -7.60 16.72
CA LEU A 21 -7.11 -7.08 17.37
C LEU A 21 -7.75 -8.15 18.28
N ASP A 22 -7.89 -9.39 17.80
CA ASP A 22 -8.34 -10.53 18.60
C ASP A 22 -7.23 -11.59 18.74
N PRO A 23 -6.59 -11.75 19.91
CA PRO A 23 -5.51 -12.74 20.09
C PRO A 23 -5.90 -14.20 19.83
N ASN A 24 -7.20 -14.52 19.82
CA ASN A 24 -7.69 -15.88 19.64
C ASN A 24 -8.10 -16.20 18.19
N ALA A 25 -8.21 -15.17 17.34
CA ALA A 25 -8.59 -15.35 15.94
C ALA A 25 -7.36 -15.65 15.07
N PRO A 26 -7.49 -16.48 14.02
CA PRO A 26 -6.44 -16.67 13.03
C PRO A 26 -5.99 -15.33 12.44
N TRP A 27 -4.69 -15.14 12.27
CA TRP A 27 -4.13 -13.86 11.79
C TRP A 27 -4.70 -13.42 10.42
N ARG A 28 -5.02 -14.38 9.53
CA ARG A 28 -5.64 -14.10 8.21
C ARG A 28 -7.06 -13.54 8.32
N GLU A 29 -7.71 -13.71 9.47
CA GLU A 29 -9.06 -13.25 9.77
C GLU A 29 -9.06 -12.03 10.70
N ASN A 30 -7.88 -11.46 10.96
CA ASN A 30 -7.66 -10.44 11.97
C ASN A 30 -7.24 -9.10 11.37
N ALA A 31 -7.24 -8.06 12.20
CA ALA A 31 -6.55 -6.82 11.91
C ALA A 31 -5.11 -6.92 12.41
N LEU A 32 -4.14 -6.71 11.51
CA LEU A 32 -2.72 -6.80 11.78
C LEU A 32 -2.14 -5.40 11.83
N SER A 33 -1.75 -4.94 13.02
CA SER A 33 -1.08 -3.64 13.18
C SER A 33 0.43 -3.83 13.31
N PHE A 34 1.17 -3.18 12.42
CA PHE A 34 2.62 -3.15 12.43
C PHE A 34 3.11 -1.72 12.66
N GLU A 35 4.15 -1.60 13.48
CA GLU A 35 4.93 -0.38 13.64
C GLU A 35 6.38 -0.65 13.24
N LEU A 36 6.94 0.25 12.44
CA LEU A 36 8.35 0.25 12.06
C LEU A 36 8.94 1.64 12.30
N ARG A 37 10.03 1.69 13.06
CA ARG A 37 10.82 2.92 13.28
C ARG A 37 12.22 2.76 12.71
N GLN A 38 12.65 3.71 11.88
CA GLN A 38 14.00 3.76 11.31
C GLN A 38 14.50 5.21 11.30
N HIS A 39 15.55 5.49 12.08
CA HIS A 39 16.06 6.85 12.25
C HIS A 39 14.96 7.84 12.69
N ALA A 40 14.63 8.80 11.83
CA ALA A 40 13.58 9.80 12.08
C ALA A 40 12.22 9.41 11.47
N ASP A 41 12.15 8.28 10.76
CA ASP A 41 10.95 7.75 10.13
C ASP A 41 10.20 6.80 11.05
N GLU A 42 8.88 6.96 11.11
CA GLU A 42 7.94 6.07 11.77
C GLU A 42 6.83 5.70 10.78
N LEU A 43 6.55 4.40 10.69
CA LEU A 43 5.54 3.86 9.82
C LEU A 43 4.59 2.97 10.62
N GLU A 44 3.31 3.30 10.52
CA GLU A 44 2.21 2.48 11.01
C GLU A 44 1.54 1.85 9.80
N CYS A 45 1.33 0.53 9.84
CA CYS A 45 0.63 -0.20 8.79
C CYS A 45 -0.42 -1.10 9.42
N LEU A 46 -1.68 -0.87 9.06
CA LEU A 46 -2.81 -1.72 9.44
C LEU A 46 -3.24 -2.52 8.22
N ILE A 47 -3.34 -3.83 8.36
CA ILE A 47 -3.75 -4.74 7.29
C ILE A 47 -4.93 -5.56 7.79
N GLU A 48 -6.05 -5.54 7.07
CA GLU A 48 -7.21 -6.37 7.39
C GLU A 48 -7.56 -7.25 6.18
N PRO A 49 -7.04 -8.49 6.13
CA PRO A 49 -7.11 -9.31 4.91
C PRO A 49 -8.54 -9.63 4.47
N VAL A 50 -9.44 -9.88 5.43
CA VAL A 50 -10.85 -10.21 5.16
C VAL A 50 -11.62 -9.03 4.58
N TYR A 51 -11.35 -7.81 5.08
CA TYR A 51 -12.00 -6.60 4.59
C TYR A 51 -11.33 -6.05 3.33
N GLY A 52 -10.14 -6.56 2.96
CA GLY A 52 -9.40 -6.08 1.81
C GLY A 52 -8.98 -4.63 1.97
N THR A 53 -8.59 -4.24 3.19
CA THR A 53 -8.15 -2.90 3.54
C THR A 53 -6.68 -2.88 3.93
N LEU A 54 -6.02 -1.76 3.62
CA LEU A 54 -4.68 -1.45 4.09
C LEU A 54 -4.60 0.03 4.41
N THR A 55 -4.24 0.36 5.64
CA THR A 55 -3.93 1.73 6.05
C THR A 55 -2.43 1.86 6.23
N LEU A 56 -1.86 2.94 5.69
CA LEU A 56 -0.45 3.27 5.81
C LEU A 56 -0.32 4.71 6.31
N ARG A 57 0.40 4.89 7.41
CA ARG A 57 0.78 6.22 7.89
C ARG A 57 2.29 6.28 8.02
N TRP A 58 2.90 7.23 7.31
CA TRP A 58 4.33 7.49 7.39
C TRP A 58 4.58 8.89 7.92
N THR A 59 5.27 8.99 9.05
CA THR A 59 5.70 10.24 9.66
C THR A 59 7.22 10.33 9.66
N ARG A 60 7.75 11.54 9.56
CA ARG A 60 9.18 11.84 9.72
C ARG A 60 9.34 13.04 10.63
N ALA A 61 10.07 12.89 11.73
CA ALA A 61 10.33 13.96 12.69
C ALA A 61 9.04 14.75 13.03
N THR A 62 7.99 14.00 13.42
CA THR A 62 6.63 14.47 13.75
C THR A 62 5.76 15.01 12.61
N ARG A 63 6.30 15.15 11.40
CA ARG A 63 5.51 15.52 10.21
C ARG A 63 4.99 14.29 9.49
N GLU A 64 3.69 14.22 9.26
CA GLU A 64 3.11 13.23 8.35
C GLU A 64 3.53 13.52 6.91
N LEU A 65 4.16 12.53 6.27
CA LEU A 65 4.59 12.60 4.88
C LEU A 65 3.59 11.94 3.95
N VAL A 66 3.01 10.83 4.40
CA VAL A 66 2.02 10.04 3.64
C VAL A 66 0.98 9.48 4.60
N TYR A 67 -0.28 9.60 4.20
CA TYR A 67 -1.40 8.85 4.76
C TYR A 67 -2.19 8.24 3.60
N LEU A 68 -2.37 6.92 3.64
CA LEU A 68 -3.15 6.18 2.65
C LEU A 68 -4.16 5.29 3.38
N ASP A 69 -5.42 5.42 3.02
CA ASP A 69 -6.50 4.51 3.40
C ASP A 69 -6.96 3.79 2.13
N LEU A 70 -6.55 2.54 1.99
CA LEU A 70 -6.69 1.76 0.77
C LEU A 70 -7.76 0.71 0.94
N ASN A 71 -8.69 0.70 0.00
CA ASN A 71 -9.78 -0.26 -0.08
C ASN A 71 -9.61 -1.16 -1.31
N ARG A 72 -10.31 -2.30 -1.33
CA ARG A 72 -10.29 -3.29 -2.43
C ARG A 72 -8.89 -3.84 -2.71
N VAL A 73 -8.09 -4.00 -1.66
CA VAL A 73 -6.85 -4.76 -1.69
C VAL A 73 -7.21 -6.24 -1.80
N THR A 74 -6.77 -6.89 -2.87
CA THR A 74 -7.08 -8.30 -3.18
C THR A 74 -5.95 -9.26 -2.84
N GLY A 75 -4.79 -8.72 -2.48
CA GLY A 75 -3.63 -9.50 -2.09
C GLY A 75 -2.43 -8.61 -1.81
N LEU A 76 -1.46 -9.20 -1.13
CA LEU A 76 -0.19 -8.58 -0.77
C LEU A 76 0.96 -9.49 -1.21
N SER A 77 2.13 -8.93 -1.45
CA SER A 77 3.36 -9.69 -1.68
C SER A 77 4.53 -9.01 -1.01
N VAL A 78 5.44 -9.81 -0.46
CA VAL A 78 6.75 -9.36 0.01
C VAL A 78 7.75 -9.55 -1.14
N ASP A 79 8.42 -8.48 -1.51
CA ASP A 79 9.45 -8.46 -2.55
C ASP A 79 10.79 -8.10 -1.91
N GLN A 80 11.79 -8.97 -2.10
CA GLN A 80 13.15 -8.77 -1.62
C GLN A 80 14.10 -8.82 -2.81
N PHE A 81 14.67 -7.67 -3.18
CA PHE A 81 15.55 -7.58 -4.33
C PHE A 81 16.70 -6.61 -4.09
N ARG A 82 17.93 -7.09 -4.24
CA ARG A 82 19.18 -6.29 -4.12
C ARG A 82 19.23 -5.44 -2.84
N GLY A 83 18.88 -6.04 -1.69
CA GLY A 83 18.89 -5.38 -0.38
C GLY A 83 17.74 -4.41 -0.14
N ARG A 84 16.74 -4.38 -1.03
CA ARG A 84 15.48 -3.66 -0.82
C ARG A 84 14.41 -4.65 -0.43
N GLU A 85 13.60 -4.24 0.52
CA GLU A 85 12.48 -5.05 1.00
C GLU A 85 11.22 -4.21 0.94
N SER A 86 10.20 -4.74 0.26
CA SER A 86 8.97 -4.02 -0.03
C SER A 86 7.74 -4.86 0.19
N LEU A 87 6.67 -4.20 0.68
CA LEU A 87 5.31 -4.69 0.59
C LEU A 87 4.70 -4.19 -0.72
N ILE A 88 4.07 -5.09 -1.48
CA ILE A 88 3.36 -4.77 -2.71
C ILE A 88 1.88 -5.05 -2.49
N ALA A 89 1.05 -4.02 -2.57
CA ALA A 89 -0.40 -4.16 -2.50
C ALA A 89 -1.01 -4.25 -3.90
N PHE A 90 -1.87 -5.24 -4.10
CA PHE A 90 -2.60 -5.44 -5.34
C PHE A 90 -4.08 -5.14 -5.16
N PHE A 91 -4.65 -4.46 -6.14
CA PHE A 91 -6.05 -4.03 -6.10
C PHE A 91 -6.94 -4.86 -7.02
N ASP A 92 -8.24 -4.81 -6.76
CA ASP A 92 -9.26 -5.40 -7.62
C ASP A 92 -9.16 -4.84 -9.06
N PRO A 93 -9.17 -5.69 -10.11
CA PRO A 93 -9.07 -5.25 -11.49
C PRO A 93 -10.08 -4.17 -11.90
N VAL A 94 -11.29 -4.16 -11.31
CA VAL A 94 -12.33 -3.17 -11.58
C VAL A 94 -11.88 -1.75 -11.21
N THR A 95 -10.98 -1.61 -10.23
CA THR A 95 -10.46 -0.31 -9.80
C THR A 95 -9.50 0.32 -10.81
N ARG A 96 -8.92 -0.47 -11.72
CA ARG A 96 -7.85 -0.07 -12.65
C ARG A 96 -6.60 0.50 -11.95
N LEU A 97 -6.49 0.35 -10.62
CA LEU A 97 -5.33 0.79 -9.86
C LEU A 97 -4.15 -0.14 -10.15
N LYS A 98 -2.99 0.45 -10.45
CA LYS A 98 -1.74 -0.29 -10.50
C LYS A 98 -1.32 -0.70 -9.09
N PRO A 99 -0.49 -1.75 -8.94
CA PRO A 99 0.04 -2.12 -7.64
C PRO A 99 0.75 -0.95 -6.97
N LEU A 100 0.53 -0.82 -5.66
CA LEU A 100 1.26 0.10 -4.80
C LEU A 100 2.46 -0.63 -4.21
N ARG A 101 3.65 -0.03 -4.27
CA ARG A 101 4.84 -0.56 -3.62
C ARG A 101 5.25 0.34 -2.47
N ILE A 102 5.39 -0.27 -1.29
CA ILE A 102 5.86 0.34 -0.04
C ILE A 102 7.19 -0.32 0.30
N GLN A 103 8.30 0.35 0.00
CA GLN A 103 9.63 -0.10 0.41
C GLN A 103 9.85 0.27 1.88
N LEU A 104 10.31 -0.68 2.68
CA LEU A 104 10.55 -0.53 4.11
C LEU A 104 12.06 -0.45 4.43
N ARG A 105 12.89 -1.07 3.60
CA ARG A 105 14.36 -1.06 3.72
C ARG A 105 15.01 -0.89 2.34
N PRO A 106 16.18 -0.21 2.25
CA PRO A 106 16.96 0.39 3.34
C PRO A 106 16.44 1.76 3.82
N ALA A 107 15.44 2.30 3.14
CA ALA A 107 14.75 3.51 3.53
C ALA A 107 13.28 3.40 3.12
N ILE A 108 12.41 4.06 3.88
CA ILE A 108 10.98 4.09 3.59
C ILE A 108 10.74 4.87 2.31
N HIS A 109 10.02 4.25 1.37
CA HIS A 109 9.65 4.87 0.10
C HIS A 109 8.33 4.30 -0.40
N VAL A 110 7.41 5.19 -0.76
CA VAL A 110 6.10 4.82 -1.32
C VAL A 110 6.09 5.17 -2.81
N SER A 111 5.72 4.21 -3.66
CA SER A 111 5.62 4.42 -5.10
C SER A 111 4.32 3.83 -5.65
N TRP A 112 3.56 4.68 -6.34
CA TRP A 112 2.31 4.29 -6.98
C TRP A 112 2.31 4.73 -8.44
N GLY A 113 2.26 3.78 -9.36
CA GLY A 113 2.30 4.04 -10.80
C GLY A 113 0.95 4.34 -11.45
N THR A 114 -0.12 4.42 -10.64
CA THR A 114 -1.47 4.77 -11.11
C THR A 114 -1.48 6.25 -11.50
N ARG A 115 -2.01 6.52 -12.68
CA ARG A 115 -2.35 7.87 -13.12
C ARG A 115 -3.85 7.93 -13.25
N ASP A 116 -4.44 8.99 -12.72
CA ASP A 116 -5.82 9.30 -12.97
C ASP A 116 -5.89 10.15 -14.24
N ASP A 117 -6.26 9.53 -15.36
CA ASP A 117 -6.45 10.25 -16.63
C ASP A 117 -7.90 10.78 -16.78
N SER A 118 -8.70 10.77 -15.70
CA SER A 118 -10.12 11.12 -15.75
C SER A 118 -10.42 12.60 -16.04
N GLU A 119 -9.42 13.49 -15.98
CA GLU A 119 -9.59 14.90 -16.39
C GLU A 119 -9.48 15.14 -17.91
N ARG A 120 -9.16 14.11 -18.73
CA ARG A 120 -9.03 14.27 -20.19
C ARG A 120 -10.32 14.10 -20.99
N LEU A 121 -11.46 13.94 -20.33
CA LEU A 121 -12.76 13.72 -20.99
C LEU A 121 -13.74 14.90 -20.85
N SER A 122 -13.28 16.06 -20.37
CA SER A 122 -14.08 17.28 -20.30
C SER A 122 -13.52 18.40 -21.17
N ASP A 123 -13.30 18.13 -22.45
CA ASP A 123 -13.27 19.17 -23.49
C ASP A 123 -14.37 18.86 -24.51
N PRO A 124 -15.56 19.48 -24.37
CA PRO A 124 -16.68 19.27 -25.29
C PRO A 124 -16.47 20.16 -26.53
N GLU A 125 -16.56 19.55 -27.70
CA GLU A 125 -16.97 20.18 -28.96
C GLU A 125 -16.25 21.49 -29.40
N GLY A 126 -15.34 21.31 -30.36
CA GLY A 126 -15.55 21.90 -31.70
C GLY A 126 -15.25 23.38 -31.89
N ARG A 127 -14.03 23.68 -32.37
CA ARG A 127 -13.80 24.83 -33.26
C ARG A 127 -13.23 24.33 -34.58
N PRO A 128 -13.85 24.61 -35.74
CA PRO A 128 -13.25 24.28 -37.01
C PRO A 128 -12.04 25.20 -37.24
N ALA A 129 -10.98 24.61 -37.78
CA ALA A 129 -9.81 25.34 -38.23
C ALA A 129 -10.22 26.35 -39.30
N LEU A 130 -9.84 27.62 -39.09
CA LEU A 130 -9.86 28.65 -40.13
C LEU A 130 -9.00 28.16 -41.31
N GLN A 131 -9.63 27.92 -42.46
CA GLN A 131 -8.93 27.88 -43.74
C GLN A 131 -8.93 29.29 -44.34
N VAL A 132 -7.76 29.65 -44.87
CA VAL A 132 -7.45 30.88 -45.64
C VAL A 132 -8.22 30.89 -46.95
#